data_AF-A0A836IZC2-F1
#
_entry.id   AF-A0A836IZC2-F1
#
_cell.length_a   1.000
_cell.length_b   1.000
_cell.length_c   1.000
_cell.angle_alpha   90.00
_cell.angle_beta   90.00
_cell.angle_gamma   90.00
#
_symmetry.space_group_name_H-M   'P 1'
#
loop_
_entity.id
_entity.type
_entity.pdbx_description
1 polymer ?
#
loop_
_entity_poly.entity_id
_entity_poly.type
_entity_poly.pdbx_seq_one_letter_code
_entity_poly.pdbx_strand_id
1 'polypeptide(L)'
;MISRPAAFAEYVTVESIRKINRLVKPSYIQTLADELGNPLHVILCYEIERDLINGRLEAVDVPRAWSEKVRAHVGLETLGRGDIGRLQDIHWARGNWVIFFAYSIGAAQLMEAIRQKLGDGVVTQCIRTGNIEFILTMQKEMIWDIGCFLETDELCIRATDESP
;
A
#
# COMPACT_ATOMS: atom_id res chain seq x y z
N MET A 1 -22.71 0.92 -33.83
CA MET A 1 -21.86 2.09 -33.51
C MET A 1 -22.52 2.78 -32.32
N ILE A 2 -22.09 2.45 -31.09
CA ILE A 2 -22.66 3.02 -29.87
C ILE A 2 -22.19 4.48 -29.82
N SER A 3 -23.11 5.43 -29.99
CA SER A 3 -22.82 6.85 -29.85
C SER A 3 -22.30 7.10 -28.43
N ARG A 4 -21.11 7.67 -28.30
CA ARG A 4 -20.65 8.26 -27.04
C ARG A 4 -21.66 9.36 -26.68
N PRO A 5 -22.37 9.30 -25.55
CA PRO A 5 -23.20 10.41 -25.13
C PRO A 5 -22.27 11.60 -24.86
N ALA A 6 -22.45 12.70 -25.61
CA ALA A 6 -21.64 13.91 -25.49
C ALA A 6 -21.57 14.43 -24.03
N ALA A 7 -22.58 14.13 -23.21
CA ALA A 7 -22.66 14.48 -21.80
C ALA A 7 -21.58 13.83 -20.90
N PHE A 8 -21.03 12.66 -21.24
CA PHE A 8 -20.09 11.96 -20.35
C PHE A 8 -18.69 12.60 -20.34
N ALA A 9 -18.28 13.20 -21.46
CA ALA A 9 -16.97 13.84 -21.58
C ALA A 9 -16.87 15.16 -20.79
N GLU A 10 -18.00 15.81 -20.51
CA GLU A 10 -18.06 17.09 -19.80
C GLU A 10 -17.79 16.94 -18.29
N TYR A 11 -18.08 15.76 -17.71
CA TYR A 11 -17.85 15.45 -16.30
C TYR A 11 -16.51 14.72 -16.03
N VAL A 12 -15.90 14.12 -17.05
CA VAL A 12 -14.66 13.35 -16.92
C VAL A 12 -13.47 14.21 -17.39
N THR A 13 -12.96 15.02 -16.47
CA THR A 13 -11.76 15.84 -16.64
C THR A 13 -10.56 15.17 -15.96
N VAL A 14 -9.34 15.59 -16.31
CA VAL A 14 -8.12 15.14 -15.60
C VAL A 14 -8.23 15.39 -14.10
N GLU A 15 -8.84 16.51 -13.71
CA GLU A 15 -9.02 16.87 -12.30
C GLU A 15 -10.07 15.99 -11.62
N SER A 16 -11.19 15.66 -12.26
CA SER A 16 -12.18 14.76 -11.65
C SER A 16 -11.63 13.34 -11.51
N ILE A 17 -10.87 12.83 -12.49
CA ILE A 17 -10.16 11.55 -12.37
C ILE A 17 -9.16 11.57 -11.22
N ARG A 18 -8.35 12.65 -11.10
CA ARG A 18 -7.39 12.80 -9.99
C ARG A 18 -8.08 12.78 -8.64
N LYS A 19 -9.21 13.48 -8.48
CA LYS A 19 -10.00 13.49 -7.25
C LYS A 19 -10.56 12.12 -6.90
N ILE A 20 -11.09 11.38 -7.88
CA ILE A 20 -11.62 10.03 -7.67
C ILE A 20 -10.50 9.07 -7.27
N ASN A 21 -9.35 9.11 -7.94
CA ASN A 21 -8.22 8.22 -7.65
C ASN A 21 -7.52 8.52 -6.31
N ARG A 22 -7.75 9.71 -5.73
CA ARG A 22 -7.18 10.13 -4.43
C ARG A 22 -8.25 10.28 -3.35
N LEU A 23 -9.45 9.74 -3.58
CA LEU A 23 -10.52 9.82 -2.60
C LEU A 23 -10.14 8.97 -1.38
N VAL A 24 -10.08 9.62 -0.22
CA VAL A 24 -9.81 8.95 1.06
C VAL A 24 -11.14 8.67 1.74
N LYS A 25 -11.39 7.40 2.07
CA LYS A 25 -12.60 6.97 2.76
C LYS A 25 -12.33 5.69 3.56
N PRO A 26 -12.67 5.66 4.86
CA PRO A 26 -12.58 4.44 5.64
C PRO A 26 -13.26 3.25 4.96
N SER A 27 -12.56 2.12 4.93
CA SER A 27 -13.02 0.85 4.37
C SER A 27 -12.95 -0.24 5.43
N TYR A 28 -13.88 -1.19 5.39
CA TYR A 28 -13.80 -2.39 6.24
C TYR A 28 -12.77 -3.40 5.71
N ILE A 29 -12.54 -3.39 4.40
CA ILE A 29 -11.75 -4.40 3.70
C ILE A 29 -10.40 -3.81 3.31
N GLN A 30 -9.30 -4.43 3.76
CA GLN A 30 -7.93 -3.95 3.53
C GLN A 30 -7.60 -3.77 2.05
N THR A 31 -7.97 -4.74 1.20
CA THR A 31 -7.69 -4.71 -0.25
C THR A 31 -8.50 -3.65 -1.01
N LEU A 32 -9.51 -3.07 -0.37
CA LEU A 32 -10.33 -1.98 -0.92
C LEU A 32 -10.03 -0.62 -0.26
N ALA A 33 -9.11 -0.58 0.70
CA ALA A 33 -8.70 0.65 1.36
C ALA A 33 -7.89 1.53 0.39
N ASP A 34 -8.05 2.85 0.54
CA ASP A 34 -7.24 3.82 -0.19
C ASP A 34 -5.78 3.85 0.29
N GLU A 35 -4.94 4.63 -0.39
CA GLU A 35 -3.50 4.73 -0.13
C GLU A 35 -3.15 5.14 1.32
N LEU A 36 -4.03 5.90 2.00
CA LEU A 36 -3.84 6.28 3.40
C LEU A 36 -4.48 5.30 4.38
N GLY A 37 -5.59 4.66 3.99
CA GLY A 37 -6.28 3.66 4.80
C GLY A 37 -5.54 2.32 4.88
N ASN A 38 -4.93 1.87 3.77
CA ASN A 38 -4.31 0.55 3.69
C ASN A 38 -3.21 0.32 4.74
N PRO A 39 -2.27 1.25 5.00
CA PRO A 39 -1.27 1.10 6.07
C PRO A 39 -1.88 0.88 7.46
N LEU A 40 -3.04 1.46 7.75
CA LEU A 40 -3.73 1.29 9.05
C LEU A 40 -4.24 -0.15 9.24
N HIS A 41 -4.71 -0.77 8.17
CA HIS A 41 -5.06 -2.20 8.17
C HIS A 41 -3.83 -3.10 8.32
N VAL A 42 -2.69 -2.71 7.77
CA VAL A 42 -1.43 -3.45 7.96
C VAL A 42 -0.98 -3.38 9.43
N ILE A 43 -1.02 -2.20 10.03
CA ILE A 43 -0.64 -1.97 11.43
C ILE A 43 -1.49 -2.82 12.39
N LEU A 44 -2.82 -2.83 12.22
CA LEU A 44 -3.68 -3.63 13.10
C LEU A 44 -3.40 -5.13 12.98
N CYS A 45 -3.14 -5.64 11.77
CA CYS A 45 -2.78 -7.05 11.57
C CYS A 45 -1.46 -7.36 12.26
N TYR A 46 -0.44 -6.52 12.08
CA TYR A 46 0.83 -6.68 12.78
C TYR A 46 0.66 -6.73 14.29
N GLU A 47 -0.06 -5.77 14.89
CA GLU A 47 -0.20 -5.73 16.34
C GLU A 47 -0.86 -6.99 16.88
N ILE A 48 -1.87 -7.52 16.18
CA ILE A 48 -2.55 -8.77 16.54
C ILE A 48 -1.60 -9.97 16.40
N GLU A 49 -0.91 -10.08 15.27
CA GLU A 49 0.06 -11.17 15.03
C GLU A 49 1.19 -11.16 16.07
N ARG A 50 1.77 -9.99 16.33
CA ARG A 50 2.80 -9.78 17.36
C ARG A 50 2.31 -10.24 18.72
N ASP A 51 1.09 -9.91 19.10
CA ASP A 51 0.57 -10.24 20.43
C ASP A 51 0.17 -11.71 20.54
N LEU A 52 -0.32 -12.34 19.47
CA LEU A 52 -0.52 -13.79 19.39
C LEU A 52 0.81 -14.55 19.52
N ILE A 53 1.83 -14.16 18.75
CA ILE A 53 3.15 -14.81 18.73
C ILE A 53 3.84 -14.70 20.09
N ASN A 54 3.71 -13.56 20.77
CA ASN A 54 4.30 -13.33 22.08
C ASN A 54 3.45 -13.89 23.24
N GLY A 55 2.34 -14.59 22.97
CA GLY A 55 1.45 -15.13 24.01
C GLY A 55 0.75 -14.06 24.86
N ARG A 56 0.62 -12.84 24.34
CA ARG A 56 -0.12 -11.73 24.99
C ARG A 56 -1.60 -11.69 24.59
N LEU A 57 -1.97 -12.40 23.54
CA LEU A 57 -3.33 -12.55 23.03
C LEU A 57 -3.59 -14.02 22.70
N GLU A 58 -4.76 -14.53 23.03
CA GLU A 58 -5.20 -15.87 22.63
C GLU A 58 -6.12 -15.79 21.39
N ALA A 59 -6.21 -16.88 20.62
CA ALA A 59 -7.03 -16.91 19.40
C ALA A 59 -8.52 -16.58 19.65
N VAL A 60 -9.02 -16.91 20.84
CA VAL A 60 -10.41 -16.61 21.25
C VAL A 60 -10.67 -15.11 21.43
N ASP A 61 -9.63 -14.32 21.71
CA ASP A 61 -9.72 -12.88 21.97
C ASP A 61 -9.62 -12.03 20.70
N VAL A 62 -9.17 -12.62 19.59
CA VAL A 62 -9.03 -11.96 18.28
C VAL A 62 -10.28 -11.20 17.82
N PRO A 63 -11.54 -11.68 17.93
CA PRO A 63 -12.68 -10.91 17.44
C PRO A 63 -12.87 -9.59 18.20
N ARG A 64 -12.59 -9.58 19.51
CA ARG A 64 -12.65 -8.36 20.32
C ARG A 64 -11.49 -7.43 19.98
N ALA A 65 -10.26 -7.95 20.00
CA ALA A 65 -9.06 -7.17 19.70
C ALA A 65 -9.10 -6.55 18.29
N TRP A 66 -9.62 -7.29 17.31
CA TRP A 66 -9.83 -6.80 15.94
C TRP A 66 -10.82 -5.62 15.91
N SER A 67 -12.00 -5.75 16.53
CA SER A 67 -12.98 -4.66 16.59
C SER A 67 -12.43 -3.42 17.27
N GLU A 68 -11.74 -3.58 18.40
CA GLU A 68 -11.10 -2.48 19.14
C GLU A 68 -10.07 -1.73 18.27
N LYS A 69 -9.20 -2.47 17.58
CA LYS A 69 -8.15 -1.89 16.71
C LYS A 69 -8.71 -1.27 15.44
N VAL A 70 -9.70 -1.90 14.78
CA VAL A 70 -10.38 -1.28 13.62
C VAL A 70 -11.06 0.01 14.02
N ARG A 71 -11.70 0.06 15.19
CA ARG A 71 -12.31 1.30 15.68
C ARG A 71 -11.27 2.37 15.98
N ALA A 72 -10.15 2.00 16.62
CA ALA A 72 -9.08 2.93 16.97
C ALA A 72 -8.33 3.48 15.75
N HIS A 73 -7.99 2.63 14.78
CA HIS A 73 -7.17 3.00 13.63
C HIS A 73 -8.01 3.51 12.44
N VAL A 74 -9.12 2.85 12.12
CA VAL A 74 -9.93 3.10 10.91
C VAL A 74 -11.25 3.83 11.23
N GLY A 75 -11.71 3.81 12.48
CA GLY A 75 -12.95 4.47 12.89
C GLY A 75 -14.23 3.68 12.58
N LEU A 76 -14.12 2.37 12.35
CA LEU A 76 -15.24 1.50 11.94
C LEU A 76 -15.57 0.42 12.97
N GLU A 77 -16.77 -0.16 12.89
CA GLU A 77 -17.24 -1.21 13.80
C GLU A 77 -17.33 -2.58 13.13
N THR A 78 -16.68 -3.60 13.72
CA THR A 78 -16.66 -4.96 13.16
C THR A 78 -17.08 -6.05 14.16
N LEU A 79 -17.50 -5.68 15.38
CA LEU A 79 -17.92 -6.67 16.37
C LEU A 79 -19.13 -7.49 15.87
N GLY A 80 -19.03 -8.81 15.98
CA GLY A 80 -20.05 -9.75 15.48
C GLY A 80 -20.03 -9.95 13.95
N ARG A 81 -19.15 -9.27 13.22
CA ARG A 81 -19.05 -9.31 11.75
C ARG A 81 -17.69 -9.83 11.31
N GLY A 82 -17.50 -11.15 11.46
CA GLY A 82 -16.24 -11.82 11.09
C GLY A 82 -15.90 -11.70 9.61
N ASP A 83 -16.90 -11.65 8.73
CA ASP A 83 -16.81 -11.57 7.27
C ASP A 83 -16.12 -10.29 6.76
N ILE A 84 -16.38 -9.17 7.42
CA ILE A 84 -15.75 -7.86 7.14
C ILE A 84 -14.73 -7.47 8.21
N GLY A 85 -14.38 -8.42 9.08
CA GLY A 85 -13.45 -8.28 10.19
C GLY A 85 -12.32 -9.27 10.06
N ARG A 86 -12.04 -10.03 11.12
CA ARG A 86 -10.90 -10.96 11.23
C ARG A 86 -10.80 -12.07 10.19
N LEU A 87 -11.89 -12.40 9.47
CA LEU A 87 -11.90 -13.48 8.47
C LEU A 87 -11.78 -12.96 7.03
N GLN A 88 -11.54 -11.66 6.84
CA GLN A 88 -11.46 -11.05 5.52
C GLN A 88 -10.24 -11.50 4.70
N ASP A 89 -9.16 -11.90 5.36
CA ASP A 89 -7.90 -12.26 4.74
C ASP A 89 -7.57 -13.75 4.86
N ILE A 90 -7.02 -14.33 3.78
CA ILE A 90 -6.69 -15.76 3.69
C ILE A 90 -5.37 -16.14 4.39
N HIS A 91 -4.56 -15.16 4.78
CA HIS A 91 -3.16 -15.33 5.17
C HIS A 91 -2.97 -16.29 6.35
N TRP A 92 -3.67 -16.06 7.47
CA TRP A 92 -3.56 -16.92 8.65
C TRP A 92 -4.03 -18.35 8.39
N ALA A 93 -5.09 -18.52 7.60
CA ALA A 93 -5.59 -19.84 7.21
C ALA A 93 -4.58 -20.63 6.35
N ARG A 94 -3.67 -19.92 5.65
CA ARG A 94 -2.56 -20.52 4.88
C ARG A 94 -1.26 -20.62 5.67
N GLY A 95 -1.25 -20.23 6.95
CA GLY A 95 -0.03 -20.21 7.76
C GLY A 95 0.94 -19.08 7.39
N ASN A 96 0.50 -18.08 6.64
CA ASN A 96 1.30 -16.91 6.30
C ASN A 96 1.17 -15.87 7.42
N TRP A 97 2.19 -15.79 8.26
CA TRP A 97 2.32 -14.81 9.33
C TRP A 97 3.37 -13.75 8.95
N VAL A 98 3.25 -12.52 9.47
CA VAL A 98 4.22 -11.41 9.26
C VAL A 98 4.29 -10.92 7.80
N ILE A 99 3.39 -11.37 6.93
CA ILE A 99 3.43 -11.08 5.49
C ILE A 99 3.00 -9.65 5.13
N PHE A 100 2.20 -9.00 5.98
CA PHE A 100 1.61 -7.70 5.69
C PHE A 100 2.64 -6.55 5.65
N PHE A 101 3.85 -6.74 6.18
CA PHE A 101 4.91 -5.74 6.21
C PHE A 101 5.56 -5.44 4.87
N ALA A 102 5.48 -6.38 3.92
CA ALA A 102 6.19 -6.26 2.65
C ALA A 102 5.59 -5.20 1.70
N TYR A 103 4.39 -4.67 2.00
CA TYR A 103 3.60 -3.93 1.00
C TYR A 103 3.97 -2.45 0.82
N SER A 104 4.71 -1.82 1.74
CA SER A 104 4.83 -0.35 1.73
C SER A 104 6.25 0.23 1.84
N ILE A 105 7.26 -0.56 2.20
CA ILE A 105 8.48 0.00 2.82
C ILE A 105 9.49 0.64 1.82
N GLY A 106 9.40 0.45 0.50
CA GLY A 106 10.44 0.97 -0.42
C GLY A 106 10.03 1.96 -1.51
N ALA A 107 8.72 2.08 -1.82
CA ALA A 107 8.30 2.74 -3.06
C ALA A 107 8.47 4.27 -3.01
N ALA A 108 8.13 4.90 -1.89
CA ALA A 108 8.27 6.35 -1.70
C ALA A 108 9.75 6.77 -1.71
N GLN A 109 10.58 6.03 -0.97
CA GLN A 109 12.03 6.23 -0.90
C GLN A 109 12.69 6.13 -2.29
N LEU A 110 12.36 5.08 -3.05
CA LEU A 110 12.90 4.90 -4.39
C LEU A 110 12.46 6.02 -5.35
N MET A 111 11.19 6.43 -5.31
CA MET A 111 10.70 7.52 -6.16
C MET A 111 11.39 8.84 -5.82
N GLU A 112 11.64 9.13 -4.55
CA GLU A 112 12.38 10.31 -4.12
C GLU A 112 13.82 10.28 -4.64
N ALA A 113 14.54 9.16 -4.48
CA ALA A 113 15.88 9.00 -5.02
C ALA A 113 15.93 9.17 -6.56
N ILE A 114 14.93 8.66 -7.29
CA ILE A 114 14.80 8.85 -8.74
C ILE A 114 14.59 10.33 -9.08
N ARG A 115 13.74 11.04 -8.33
CA ARG A 115 13.51 12.48 -8.53
C ARG A 115 14.75 13.31 -8.26
N GLN A 116 15.55 12.95 -7.26
CA GLN A 116 16.82 13.62 -6.98
C GLN A 116 17.85 13.40 -8.09
N LYS A 117 17.94 12.18 -8.64
CA LYS A 117 18.91 11.83 -9.69
C LYS A 117 18.51 12.35 -11.08
N LEU A 118 17.22 12.26 -11.47
CA LEU A 118 16.73 12.70 -12.79
C LEU A 118 16.25 14.15 -12.82
N GLY A 119 15.90 14.72 -11.67
CA GLY A 119 15.22 16.01 -11.55
C GLY A 119 13.69 15.87 -11.57
N ASP A 120 13.02 16.53 -10.63
CA ASP A 120 11.56 16.44 -10.43
C ASP A 120 10.74 16.84 -11.68
N GLY A 121 11.19 17.86 -12.42
CA GLY A 121 10.55 18.31 -13.65
C GLY A 121 10.59 17.25 -14.77
N VAL A 122 11.70 16.49 -14.86
CA VAL A 122 11.86 15.40 -15.83
C VAL A 122 10.92 14.25 -15.48
N VAL A 123 10.92 13.81 -14.22
CA VAL A 123 10.03 12.73 -13.74
C VAL A 123 8.56 13.10 -13.97
N THR A 124 8.18 14.33 -13.64
CA THR A 124 6.82 14.83 -13.86
C THR A 124 6.45 14.80 -15.35
N GLN A 125 7.36 15.20 -16.24
CA GLN A 125 7.11 15.18 -17.68
C GLN A 125 7.00 13.75 -18.24
N CYS A 126 7.84 12.83 -17.78
CA CYS A 126 7.75 11.41 -18.09
C CYS A 126 6.35 10.85 -17.75
N ILE A 127 5.88 11.09 -16.52
CA ILE A 127 4.56 10.62 -16.07
C ILE A 127 3.43 11.26 -16.88
N ARG A 128 3.49 12.57 -17.14
CA ARG A 128 2.43 13.30 -17.87
C ARG A 128 2.30 12.87 -19.34
N THR A 129 3.41 12.50 -19.97
CA THR A 129 3.44 12.10 -21.38
C THR A 129 3.32 10.58 -21.59
N GLY A 130 3.42 9.79 -20.51
CA GLY A 130 3.48 8.34 -20.57
C GLY A 130 4.82 7.79 -21.04
N ASN A 131 5.83 8.64 -21.27
CA ASN A 131 7.19 8.21 -21.61
C ASN A 131 7.98 7.95 -20.33
N ILE A 132 7.82 6.74 -19.77
CA ILE A 132 8.39 6.34 -18.48
C ILE A 132 9.74 5.63 -18.57
N GLU A 133 10.34 5.55 -19.77
CA GLU A 133 11.56 4.77 -20.01
C GLU A 133 12.72 5.14 -19.09
N PHE A 134 12.92 6.44 -18.84
CA PHE A 134 13.96 6.92 -17.92
C PHE A 134 13.71 6.45 -16.48
N ILE A 135 12.45 6.42 -16.04
CA ILE A 135 12.09 5.94 -14.70
C ILE A 135 12.34 4.43 -14.61
N LEU A 136 11.92 3.66 -15.62
CA LEU A 136 12.13 2.20 -15.67
C LEU A 136 13.62 1.85 -15.72
N THR A 137 14.43 2.61 -16.46
CA THR A 137 15.89 2.43 -16.53
C THR A 137 16.51 2.63 -15.15
N MET A 138 16.13 3.69 -14.43
CA MET A 138 16.59 3.91 -13.06
C MET A 138 16.19 2.78 -12.12
N GLN A 139 14.94 2.31 -12.18
CA GLN A 139 14.49 1.19 -11.35
C GLN A 139 15.27 -0.11 -11.66
N LYS A 140 15.57 -0.34 -12.93
CA LYS A 140 16.38 -1.48 -13.37
C LYS A 140 17.78 -1.45 -12.78
N GLU A 141 18.47 -0.32 -12.92
CA GLU A 141 19.86 -0.16 -12.44
C GLU A 141 19.97 -0.12 -10.91
N MET A 142 18.98 0.47 -10.24
CA MET A 142 18.98 0.64 -8.78
C MET A 142 18.53 -0.61 -8.04
N ILE A 143 17.63 -1.41 -8.62
CA ILE A 143 16.96 -2.53 -7.94
C ILE A 143 17.02 -3.82 -8.75
N TRP A 144 16.45 -3.83 -9.96
CA TRP A 144 16.14 -5.11 -10.63
C TRP A 144 17.36 -5.92 -11.05
N ASP A 145 18.41 -5.26 -11.55
CA ASP A 145 19.63 -5.95 -12.00
C ASP A 145 20.47 -6.48 -10.82
N ILE A 146 20.21 -6.01 -9.60
CA ILE A 146 20.87 -6.49 -8.37
C ILE A 146 20.13 -7.71 -7.80
N GLY A 147 18.82 -7.81 -7.95
CA GLY A 147 18.05 -8.96 -7.46
C GLY A 147 18.29 -9.22 -5.97
N CYS A 148 18.69 -10.45 -5.62
CA CYS A 148 19.01 -10.86 -4.25
C CYS A 148 20.53 -10.97 -3.98
N PHE A 149 21.37 -10.26 -4.73
CA PHE A 149 22.82 -10.24 -4.50
C PHE A 149 23.25 -9.42 -3.27
N LEU A 150 22.36 -8.56 -2.74
CA LEU A 150 22.59 -7.74 -1.56
C LEU A 150 21.47 -7.97 -0.54
N GLU A 151 21.77 -7.76 0.74
CA GLU A 151 20.75 -7.66 1.78
C GLU A 151 19.88 -6.41 1.55
N THR A 152 18.64 -6.41 2.05
CA THR A 152 17.67 -5.33 1.80
C THR A 152 18.21 -3.96 2.23
N ASP A 153 18.81 -3.85 3.41
CA ASP A 153 19.36 -2.58 3.91
C ASP A 153 20.51 -2.08 3.02
N GLU A 154 21.40 -2.98 2.60
CA GLU A 154 22.51 -2.65 1.70
C GLU A 154 21.99 -2.20 0.32
N LEU A 155 20.97 -2.89 -0.20
CA LEU A 155 20.32 -2.53 -1.45
C LEU A 155 19.68 -1.14 -1.37
N CYS A 156 18.94 -0.85 -0.29
CA CYS A 156 18.28 0.45 -0.10
C CYS A 156 19.30 1.57 0.09
N ILE A 157 20.33 1.38 0.91
CA ILE A 157 21.40 2.38 1.08
C ILE A 157 22.10 2.63 -0.26
N ARG A 158 22.41 1.58 -1.03
CA ARG A 158 23.07 1.73 -2.33
C ARG A 158 22.17 2.38 -3.38
N ALA A 159 20.86 2.16 -3.32
CA ALA A 159 19.90 2.72 -4.26
C ALA A 159 19.55 4.17 -3.91
N THR A 160 19.38 4.47 -2.63
CA THR A 160 18.68 5.68 -2.15
C THR A 160 19.49 6.53 -1.16
N ASP A 161 20.70 6.10 -0.83
CA ASP A 161 21.61 6.73 0.13
C ASP A 161 21.12 6.70 1.60
N GLU A 162 20.05 5.95 1.89
CA GLU A 162 19.49 5.76 3.24
C GLU A 162 18.95 4.32 3.45
N SER A 163 18.82 3.94 4.73
CA SER A 163 18.19 2.69 5.17
C SER A 163 16.67 2.76 4.99
N PRO A 164 15.94 1.62 4.87
CA PRO A 164 14.48 1.58 4.88
C PRO A 164 13.85 2.17 6.16
#